data_AF-A0A958YYN9-F1
#
_entry.id   AF-A0A958YYN9-F1
#
_cell.length_a   1.000
_cell.length_b   1.000
_cell.length_c   1.000
_cell.angle_alpha   90.00
_cell.angle_beta   90.00
_cell.angle_gamma   90.00
#
_symmetry.space_group_name_H-M   'P 1'
#
loop_
_entity.id
_entity.type
_entity.pdbx_description
1 polymer ?
#
loop_
_entity_poly.entity_id
_entity_poly.type
_entity_poly.pdbx_seq_one_letter_code
_entity_poly.pdbx_strand_id
1 'polypeptide(L)'
;MKKQLLLMLAVAMSLSTFAQKDELKAAEKALKSGDLTAAKSAVDQAESVIANDEKLRSKFYFLKAQTYYDIAKKNPSLDANAYDVAAKSFQDLITYEKETGKAKYTVEAEPMLNSLIGDVSQKGIKEYQEKDFSKAKESLYKTY
;
A
#
# COMPACT_ATOMS: atom_id res chain seq x y z
N MET A 1 21.58 -3.88 35.76
CA MET A 1 20.26 -4.16 35.15
C MET A 1 19.75 -3.03 34.26
N LYS A 2 19.56 -1.78 34.73
CA LYS A 2 19.05 -0.66 33.89
C LYS A 2 19.88 -0.40 32.61
N LYS A 3 21.22 -0.47 32.68
CA LYS A 3 22.12 -0.30 31.51
C LYS A 3 22.04 -1.46 30.50
N GLN A 4 21.82 -2.69 30.97
CA GLN A 4 21.63 -3.87 30.10
C GLN A 4 20.23 -3.86 29.45
N LEU A 5 19.21 -3.37 30.16
CA LEU A 5 17.87 -3.16 29.61
C LEU A 5 17.88 -2.11 28.50
N LEU A 6 18.58 -0.98 28.72
CA LEU A 6 18.78 0.07 27.71
C LEU A 6 19.58 -0.44 26.50
N LEU A 7 20.61 -1.26 26.71
CA LEU A 7 21.36 -1.88 25.62
C LEU A 7 20.51 -2.87 24.81
N MET A 8 19.70 -3.71 25.48
CA MET A 8 18.77 -4.62 24.80
C MET A 8 17.69 -3.86 24.02
N LEU A 9 17.18 -2.76 24.55
CA LEU A 9 16.27 -1.87 23.83
C LEU A 9 16.94 -1.22 22.61
N ALA A 10 18.18 -0.74 22.75
CA ALA A 10 18.92 -0.16 21.62
C ALA A 10 19.25 -1.20 20.54
N VAL A 11 19.55 -2.44 20.92
CA VAL A 11 19.75 -3.57 19.99
C VAL A 11 18.43 -3.97 19.33
N ALA A 12 17.33 -4.06 20.07
CA ALA A 12 16.02 -4.37 19.51
C ALA A 12 15.53 -3.28 18.54
N MET A 13 15.75 -2.00 18.85
CA MET A 13 15.42 -0.86 17.98
C MET A 13 16.30 -0.81 16.73
N SER A 14 17.57 -1.25 16.79
CA SER A 14 18.42 -1.32 15.60
C SER A 14 18.02 -2.49 14.70
N LEU A 15 17.74 -3.68 15.25
CA LEU A 15 17.27 -4.85 14.49
C LEU A 15 15.95 -4.59 13.75
N SER A 16 15.01 -3.84 14.35
CA SER A 16 13.71 -3.56 13.75
C SER A 16 13.80 -2.63 12.51
N THR A 17 14.81 -1.76 12.43
CA THR A 17 15.03 -0.90 11.25
C THR A 17 15.57 -1.66 10.04
N PHE A 18 16.42 -2.66 10.26
CA PHE A 18 16.91 -3.53 9.18
C PHE A 18 15.80 -4.43 8.63
N ALA A 19 14.96 -4.98 9.51
CA ALA A 19 13.81 -5.77 9.12
C ALA A 19 12.85 -4.99 8.19
N GLN A 20 12.49 -3.75 8.54
CA GLN A 20 11.64 -2.88 7.70
C GLN A 20 12.19 -2.71 6.28
N LYS A 21 13.50 -2.42 6.16
CA LYS A 21 14.14 -2.19 4.87
C LYS A 21 14.17 -3.46 4.01
N ASP A 22 14.34 -4.62 4.63
CA ASP A 22 14.39 -5.89 3.92
C ASP A 22 12.99 -6.35 3.49
N GLU A 23 11.95 -6.13 4.31
CA GLU A 23 10.57 -6.37 3.89
C GLU A 23 10.17 -5.50 2.69
N LEU A 24 10.55 -4.22 2.67
CA LEU A 24 10.28 -3.37 1.50
C LEU A 24 11.04 -3.80 0.24
N LYS A 25 12.24 -4.39 0.38
CA LYS A 25 12.93 -4.98 -0.78
C LYS A 25 12.26 -6.28 -1.22
N ALA A 26 11.79 -7.09 -0.28
CA ALA A 26 11.07 -8.32 -0.57
C ALA A 26 9.77 -8.01 -1.32
N ALA A 27 8.99 -7.04 -0.84
CA ALA A 27 7.80 -6.53 -1.52
C ALA A 27 8.11 -6.04 -2.94
N GLU A 28 9.14 -5.21 -3.11
CA GLU A 28 9.54 -4.71 -4.43
C GLU A 28 9.95 -5.83 -5.39
N LYS A 29 10.71 -6.83 -4.90
CA LYS A 29 11.11 -7.99 -5.70
C LYS A 29 9.91 -8.84 -6.09
N ALA A 30 9.02 -9.12 -5.13
CA ALA A 30 7.80 -9.91 -5.35
C ALA A 30 6.89 -9.23 -6.38
N LEU A 31 6.66 -7.93 -6.25
CA LEU A 31 5.94 -7.10 -7.22
C LEU A 31 6.55 -7.20 -8.62
N LYS A 32 7.87 -7.02 -8.74
CA LYS A 32 8.59 -7.12 -10.03
C LYS A 32 8.48 -8.51 -10.66
N SER A 33 8.40 -9.56 -9.84
CA SER A 33 8.19 -10.93 -10.32
C SER A 33 6.73 -11.31 -10.57
N GLY A 34 5.77 -10.45 -10.19
CA GLY A 34 4.34 -10.74 -10.28
C GLY A 34 3.80 -11.68 -9.20
N ASP A 35 4.57 -11.97 -8.16
CA ASP A 35 4.12 -12.77 -7.01
C ASP A 35 3.32 -11.89 -6.03
N LEU A 36 2.02 -11.75 -6.32
CA LEU A 36 1.13 -10.87 -5.57
C LEU A 36 0.88 -11.36 -4.14
N THR A 37 0.94 -12.67 -3.90
CA THR A 37 0.80 -13.24 -2.54
C THR A 37 2.00 -12.87 -1.67
N ALA A 38 3.22 -13.07 -2.20
CA ALA A 38 4.43 -12.68 -1.49
C ALA A 38 4.53 -11.16 -1.33
N ALA A 39 4.15 -10.39 -2.36
CA ALA A 39 4.12 -8.93 -2.28
C ALA A 39 3.18 -8.45 -1.17
N LYS A 40 1.95 -8.97 -1.13
CA LYS A 40 0.96 -8.65 -0.08
C LYS A 40 1.53 -8.93 1.31
N SER A 41 2.06 -10.15 1.50
CA SER A 41 2.62 -10.57 2.78
C SER A 41 3.76 -9.65 3.24
N ALA A 42 4.67 -9.28 2.33
CA ALA A 42 5.80 -8.41 2.66
C ALA A 42 5.37 -6.97 2.99
N VAL A 43 4.41 -6.38 2.25
CA VAL A 43 3.92 -5.03 2.57
C VAL A 43 3.09 -5.01 3.86
N ASP A 44 2.28 -6.03 4.13
CA ASP A 44 1.50 -6.11 5.38
C ASP A 44 2.41 -6.28 6.60
N GLN A 45 3.47 -7.08 6.46
CA GLN A 45 4.51 -7.20 7.48
C GLN A 45 5.24 -5.87 7.68
N ALA A 46 5.64 -5.18 6.61
CA ALA A 46 6.29 -3.88 6.69
C ALA A 46 5.41 -2.84 7.41
N GLU A 47 4.09 -2.85 7.20
CA GLU A 47 3.17 -1.92 7.87
C GLU A 47 3.21 -2.02 9.40
N SER A 48 3.25 -3.25 9.92
CA SER A 48 3.28 -3.51 11.36
C SER A 48 4.51 -2.91 12.06
N VAL A 49 5.57 -2.63 11.30
CA VAL A 49 6.85 -2.12 11.80
C VAL A 49 7.19 -0.71 11.31
N ILE A 50 6.49 -0.13 10.33
CA ILE A 50 6.82 1.17 9.69
C ILE A 50 6.59 2.41 10.57
N ALA A 51 6.19 2.23 11.83
CA ALA A 51 5.74 3.31 12.71
C ALA A 51 6.78 4.43 12.92
N ASN A 52 8.08 4.14 12.84
CA ASN A 52 9.12 5.05 13.33
C ASN A 52 10.18 5.50 12.30
N ASP A 53 10.17 5.01 11.06
CA ASP A 53 11.15 5.41 10.04
C ASP A 53 10.51 6.26 8.92
N GLU A 54 10.61 7.58 9.10
CA GLU A 54 10.19 8.58 8.11
C GLU A 54 10.84 8.35 6.73
N LYS A 55 12.07 7.83 6.66
CA LYS A 55 12.78 7.65 5.38
C LYS A 55 12.21 6.51 4.56
N LEU A 56 11.53 5.55 5.20
CA LEU A 56 10.95 4.39 4.53
C LEU A 56 9.45 4.58 4.24
N ARG A 57 8.79 5.50 4.94
CA ARG A 57 7.34 5.69 4.88
C ARG A 57 6.80 5.96 3.48
N SER A 58 7.41 6.86 2.70
CA SER A 58 6.98 7.08 1.30
C SER A 58 7.14 5.82 0.44
N LYS A 59 8.25 5.08 0.59
CA LYS A 59 8.47 3.84 -0.17
C LYS A 59 7.46 2.77 0.22
N PHE A 60 7.17 2.66 1.52
CA PHE A 60 6.17 1.75 2.03
C PHE A 60 4.79 2.03 1.43
N TYR A 61 4.29 3.26 1.53
CA TYR A 61 2.98 3.59 0.99
C TYR A 61 2.90 3.36 -0.52
N PHE A 62 3.95 3.72 -1.26
CA PHE A 62 4.01 3.47 -2.69
C PHE A 62 3.94 1.98 -3.03
N LEU A 63 4.78 1.14 -2.41
CA LEU A 63 4.78 -0.30 -2.66
C LEU A 63 3.47 -0.97 -2.22
N LYS A 64 2.90 -0.54 -1.08
CA LYS A 64 1.61 -1.03 -0.63
C LYS A 64 0.51 -0.67 -1.63
N ALA A 65 0.46 0.58 -2.09
CA ALA A 65 -0.51 1.02 -3.08
C ALA A 65 -0.40 0.23 -4.39
N GLN A 66 0.82 0.07 -4.92
CA GLN A 66 1.06 -0.73 -6.13
C GLN A 66 0.66 -2.20 -5.96
N THR A 67 1.04 -2.82 -4.83
CA THR A 67 0.71 -4.22 -4.53
C THR A 67 -0.79 -4.45 -4.54
N TYR A 68 -1.52 -3.64 -3.79
CA TYR A 68 -2.96 -3.78 -3.68
C TYR A 68 -3.68 -3.39 -4.99
N TYR A 69 -3.16 -2.44 -5.75
CA TYR A 69 -3.74 -2.12 -7.06
C TYR A 69 -3.55 -3.27 -8.06
N ASP A 70 -2.38 -3.90 -8.08
CA ASP A 70 -2.13 -5.09 -8.89
C ASP A 70 -2.98 -6.28 -8.45
N ILE A 71 -3.19 -6.48 -7.15
CA ILE A 71 -4.13 -7.47 -6.61
C ILE A 71 -5.53 -7.20 -7.12
N ALA A 72 -6.02 -5.96 -7.02
CA ALA A 72 -7.36 -5.59 -7.45
C ALA A 72 -7.60 -5.88 -8.93
N LYS A 73 -6.58 -5.69 -9.78
CA LYS A 73 -6.67 -5.90 -11.24
C LYS A 73 -6.46 -7.35 -11.67
N LYS A 74 -5.49 -8.04 -11.05
CA LYS A 74 -4.96 -9.32 -11.56
C LYS A 74 -5.40 -10.51 -10.72
N ASN A 75 -5.65 -10.33 -9.43
CA ASN A 75 -6.04 -11.40 -8.51
C ASN A 75 -6.94 -10.90 -7.36
N PRO A 76 -8.17 -10.41 -7.66
CA PRO A 76 -9.05 -9.79 -6.68
C PRO A 76 -9.51 -10.75 -5.57
N SER A 77 -9.36 -12.07 -5.73
CA SER A 77 -9.63 -13.05 -4.67
C SER A 77 -8.63 -13.01 -3.51
N LEU A 78 -7.44 -12.43 -3.69
CA LEU A 78 -6.46 -12.30 -2.60
C LEU A 78 -6.89 -11.25 -1.56
N ASP A 79 -7.63 -10.23 -1.96
CA ASP A 79 -8.20 -9.24 -1.06
C ASP A 79 -9.41 -8.54 -1.71
N ALA A 80 -10.58 -8.71 -1.10
CA ALA A 80 -11.83 -8.13 -1.62
C ALA A 80 -11.84 -6.60 -1.59
N ASN A 81 -11.05 -5.99 -0.69
CA ASN A 81 -10.96 -4.54 -0.51
C ASN A 81 -9.72 -3.94 -1.19
N ALA A 82 -9.09 -4.67 -2.09
CA ALA A 82 -7.79 -4.29 -2.66
C ALA A 82 -7.78 -2.89 -3.29
N TYR A 83 -8.87 -2.51 -3.97
CA TYR A 83 -9.00 -1.14 -4.50
C TYR A 83 -8.99 -0.07 -3.41
N ASP A 84 -9.69 -0.30 -2.28
CA ASP A 84 -9.78 0.67 -1.19
C ASP A 84 -8.45 0.79 -0.46
N VAL A 85 -7.78 -0.34 -0.22
CA VAL A 85 -6.44 -0.37 0.40
C VAL A 85 -5.42 0.36 -0.48
N ALA A 86 -5.46 0.14 -1.80
CA ALA A 86 -4.59 0.81 -2.75
C ALA A 86 -4.85 2.32 -2.80
N ALA A 87 -6.11 2.74 -2.94
CA ALA A 87 -6.50 4.14 -2.99
C ALA A 87 -6.06 4.89 -1.72
N LYS A 88 -6.37 4.33 -0.55
CA LYS A 88 -5.95 4.89 0.73
C LYS A 88 -4.42 5.01 0.81
N SER A 89 -3.69 3.98 0.38
CA SER A 89 -2.22 3.99 0.42
C SER A 89 -1.62 5.06 -0.50
N PHE A 90 -2.21 5.30 -1.68
CA PHE A 90 -1.81 6.42 -2.54
C PHE A 90 -2.11 7.79 -1.89
N GLN A 91 -3.28 7.96 -1.28
CA GLN A 91 -3.61 9.20 -0.57
C GLN A 91 -2.68 9.46 0.63
N ASP A 92 -2.38 8.41 1.41
CA ASP A 92 -1.45 8.49 2.55
C ASP A 92 -0.05 8.89 2.07
N LEU A 93 0.42 8.34 0.94
CA LEU A 93 1.68 8.72 0.30
C LEU A 93 1.70 10.20 -0.08
N ILE A 94 0.69 10.66 -0.83
CA ILE A 94 0.62 12.04 -1.33
C ILE A 94 0.55 13.02 -0.16
N THR A 95 -0.25 12.69 0.86
CA THR A 95 -0.37 13.50 2.09
C THR A 95 0.97 13.59 2.80
N TYR A 96 1.63 12.45 3.03
CA TYR A 96 2.92 12.40 3.72
C TYR A 96 4.04 13.16 2.97
N GLU A 97 4.12 13.01 1.65
CA GLU A 97 5.12 13.72 0.84
C GLU A 97 4.86 15.22 0.76
N LYS A 98 3.59 15.64 0.78
CA LYS A 98 3.21 17.05 0.88
C LYS A 98 3.59 17.65 2.23
N GLU A 99 3.30 16.97 3.33
CA GLU A 99 3.65 17.42 4.69
C GLU A 99 5.16 17.54 4.89
N THR A 100 5.93 16.63 4.30
CA THR A 100 7.40 16.62 4.42
C THR A 100 8.11 17.47 3.37
N GLY A 101 7.38 17.96 2.35
CA GLY A 101 7.95 18.70 1.21
C GLY A 101 8.85 17.84 0.31
N LYS A 102 8.73 16.51 0.36
CA LYS A 102 9.60 15.55 -0.35
C LYS A 102 8.77 14.65 -1.27
N ALA A 103 8.41 15.17 -2.44
CA ALA A 103 7.68 14.45 -3.47
C ALA A 103 8.55 13.42 -4.21
N LYS A 104 8.84 12.28 -3.57
CA LYS A 104 9.68 11.22 -4.15
C LYS A 104 8.89 10.29 -5.07
N TYR A 105 7.67 9.93 -4.69
CA TYR A 105 6.82 9.00 -5.45
C TYR A 105 5.49 9.62 -5.89
N THR A 106 5.12 10.81 -5.42
CA THR A 106 3.86 11.50 -5.76
C THR A 106 3.66 11.62 -7.27
N VAL A 107 4.70 11.97 -8.02
CA VAL A 107 4.66 12.11 -9.50
C VAL A 107 4.25 10.80 -10.19
N GLU A 108 4.68 9.66 -9.65
CA GLU A 108 4.31 8.34 -10.16
C GLU A 108 2.96 7.86 -9.61
N ALA A 109 2.64 8.23 -8.37
CA ALA A 109 1.45 7.77 -7.65
C ALA A 109 0.15 8.43 -8.15
N GLU A 110 0.15 9.73 -8.43
CA GLU A 110 -1.03 10.46 -8.90
C GLU A 110 -1.69 9.86 -10.15
N PRO A 111 -0.96 9.57 -11.26
CA PRO A 111 -1.57 8.95 -12.43
C PRO A 111 -2.06 7.52 -12.14
N MET A 112 -1.42 6.79 -11.23
CA MET A 112 -1.88 5.46 -10.82
C MET A 112 -3.17 5.54 -10.00
N LEU A 113 -3.29 6.50 -9.08
CA LEU A 113 -4.53 6.77 -8.34
C LEU A 113 -5.68 7.16 -9.28
N ASN A 114 -5.42 8.02 -10.28
CA ASN A 114 -6.43 8.37 -11.28
C ASN A 114 -6.86 7.15 -12.11
N SER A 115 -5.92 6.29 -12.47
CA SER A 115 -6.22 5.02 -13.18
C SER A 115 -7.07 4.09 -12.32
N LEU A 116 -6.78 4.02 -11.01
CA LEU A 116 -7.56 3.27 -10.03
C LEU A 116 -9.00 3.78 -9.94
N ILE A 117 -9.21 5.10 -9.83
CA ILE A 117 -10.54 5.73 -9.83
C ILE A 117 -11.31 5.36 -11.10
N GLY A 118 -10.65 5.41 -12.25
CA GLY A 118 -11.23 5.02 -13.54
C GLY A 118 -11.62 3.54 -13.59
N ASP A 119 -10.78 2.65 -13.08
CA ASP A 119 -11.04 1.20 -13.02
C ASP A 119 -12.24 0.88 -12.13
N VAL A 120 -12.37 1.52 -10.97
CA VAL A 120 -13.52 1.31 -10.07
C VAL A 120 -14.81 1.91 -10.63
N SER A 121 -14.73 3.05 -11.32
CA SER A 121 -15.88 3.61 -12.03
C SER A 121 -16.38 2.66 -13.11
N GLN A 122 -15.46 2.09 -13.91
CA GLN A 122 -15.80 1.08 -14.93
C GLN A 122 -16.37 -0.20 -14.30
N LYS A 123 -15.81 -0.67 -13.18
CA LYS A 123 -16.36 -1.79 -12.41
C LYS A 123 -17.80 -1.52 -11.99
N GLY A 124 -18.09 -0.34 -11.44
CA GLY A 124 -19.43 0.06 -11.04
C GLY A 124 -20.42 0.15 -12.22
N ILE A 125 -19.97 0.68 -13.37
CA ILE A 125 -20.78 0.69 -14.60
C ILE A 125 -21.11 -0.73 -15.05
N LYS A 126 -20.14 -1.65 -15.01
CA LYS A 126 -20.34 -3.05 -15.38
C LYS A 126 -21.31 -3.75 -14.44
N GLU A 127 -21.15 -3.57 -13.13
CA GLU A 127 -22.09 -4.09 -12.12
C GLU A 127 -23.52 -3.56 -12.35
N TYR A 128 -23.65 -2.29 -12.74
CA TYR A 128 -24.95 -1.71 -13.09
C TYR A 128 -25.57 -2.37 -14.33
N GLN A 129 -24.77 -2.58 -15.38
CA GLN A 129 -25.20 -3.27 -16.60
C GLN A 129 -25.61 -4.72 -16.34
N GLU A 130 -24.93 -5.38 -15.39
CA GLU A 130 -25.24 -6.74 -14.91
C GLU A 130 -26.45 -6.78 -13.94
N LYS A 131 -27.07 -5.63 -13.66
CA LYS A 131 -28.21 -5.44 -12.74
C LYS A 131 -27.86 -5.72 -11.27
N ASP A 132 -26.58 -5.77 -10.91
CA ASP A 132 -26.12 -5.78 -9.51
C ASP A 132 -26.08 -4.33 -8.98
N PHE A 133 -27.27 -3.74 -8.83
CA PHE A 133 -27.41 -2.33 -8.46
C PHE A 133 -26.84 -2.02 -7.07
N SER A 134 -26.80 -3.01 -6.17
CA SER A 134 -26.23 -2.84 -4.83
C SER A 134 -24.72 -2.64 -4.92
N LYS A 135 -24.00 -3.52 -5.63
CA LYS A 135 -22.54 -3.36 -5.82
C LYS A 135 -22.20 -2.18 -6.71
N ALA A 136 -22.98 -1.94 -7.76
CA ALA A 136 -22.80 -0.79 -8.62
C ALA A 136 -22.85 0.52 -7.83
N LYS A 137 -23.84 0.67 -6.94
CA LYS A 137 -23.93 1.81 -6.03
C LYS A 137 -22.66 1.90 -5.16
N GLU A 138 -22.24 0.81 -4.54
CA GLU A 138 -21.04 0.81 -3.71
C GLU A 138 -19.80 1.27 -4.49
N SER A 139 -19.55 0.71 -5.67
CA SER A 139 -18.40 1.05 -6.52
C SER A 139 -18.46 2.51 -7.00
N LEU A 140 -19.63 2.98 -7.47
CA LEU A 140 -19.78 4.33 -8.04
C LEU A 140 -19.80 5.44 -6.98
N TYR A 141 -20.09 5.12 -5.72
CA TYR A 141 -20.05 6.08 -4.61
C TYR A 141 -18.67 6.25 -3.98
N LYS A 142 -17.67 5.49 -4.43
CA LYS A 142 -16.29 5.65 -3.95
C LYS A 142 -15.70 6.94 -4.49
N THR A 143 -15.34 7.85 -3.59
CA THR A 143 -14.85 9.21 -3.91
C THR A 143 -13.42 9.47 -3.44
N TYR A 144 -12.64 8.42 -3.21
CA TYR A 144 -11.22 8.59 -2.88
C TYR A 144 -10.48 9.40 -3.96
#